data_AF-A0A3Q3MMM4-F1
#
_entry.id   AF-A0A3Q3MMM4-F1
#
_cell.length_a   1.000
_cell.length_b   1.000
_cell.length_c   1.000
_cell.angle_alpha   90.00
_cell.angle_beta   90.00
_cell.angle_gamma   90.00
#
_symmetry.space_group_name_H-M   'P 1'
#
loop_
_entity.id
_entity.type
_entity.pdbx_description
1 polymer ?
#
loop_
_entity_poly.entity_id
_entity_poly.type
_entity_poly.pdbx_seq_one_letter_code
_entity_poly.pdbx_strand_id
1 'polypeptide(L)' 'MGGGDLNLKKSWHPQTMKNIERVWKAEQKHEAERKKIEELQKELKDERTREEMTKYAEESGAIK' A
#
# COMPACT_ATOMS: atom_id res chain seq x y z
N MET A 1 1.84 17.75 44.19
CA MET A 1 1.19 17.24 42.96
C MET A 1 2.16 17.42 41.81
N GLY A 2 2.75 16.35 41.28
CA GLY A 2 3.75 16.49 40.22
C GLY A 2 4.57 15.22 40.02
N GLY A 3 3.93 14.18 39.50
CA GLY A 3 4.60 12.95 39.11
C GLY A 3 3.98 12.45 37.82
N GLY A 4 4.30 13.08 36.70
CA GLY A 4 3.98 12.52 35.38
C GLY A 4 4.65 11.16 35.21
N ASP A 5 4.06 10.29 34.38
CA ASP A 5 4.56 8.94 34.16
C ASP A 5 6.05 8.95 33.73
N LEU A 6 6.90 8.31 34.54
CA LEU A 6 8.33 8.19 34.29
C LEU A 6 8.63 7.50 32.96
N ASN A 7 7.73 6.64 32.49
CA ASN A 7 7.87 5.93 31.23
C ASN A 7 7.81 6.87 30.03
N LEU A 8 7.10 7.99 30.11
CA LEU A 8 7.06 8.98 29.03
C LEU A 8 8.40 9.68 28.79
N LYS A 9 9.35 9.59 29.73
CA LYS A 9 10.72 10.07 29.55
C LYS A 9 11.63 9.05 28.87
N LYS A 10 11.18 7.81 28.67
CA LYS A 10 11.97 6.74 28.05
C LYS A 10 11.86 6.86 26.53
N SER A 11 13.00 6.83 25.85
CA SER A 11 13.09 6.97 24.39
C SER A 11 12.35 5.87 23.61
N TRP A 12 12.19 4.69 24.21
CA TRP A 12 11.51 3.55 23.62
C TRP A 12 9.99 3.55 23.86
N HIS A 13 9.45 4.43 24.72
CA HIS A 13 8.04 4.35 25.09
C HIS A 13 7.13 4.70 23.90
N PRO A 14 6.16 3.84 23.55
CA PRO A 14 5.40 3.97 22.30
C PRO A 14 4.52 5.22 22.27
N GLN A 15 4.01 5.66 23.42
CA GLN A 15 3.16 6.85 23.50
C GLN A 15 3.94 8.17 23.57
N THR A 16 5.26 8.16 23.39
CA THR A 16 5.99 9.42 23.19
C THR A 16 5.64 10.00 21.83
N MET A 17 5.48 11.33 21.75
CA MET A 17 5.12 12.01 20.49
C MET A 17 6.04 11.61 19.33
N LYS A 18 7.34 11.49 19.60
CA LYS A 18 8.34 11.04 18.62
C LYS A 18 8.06 9.64 18.06
N ASN A 19 7.66 8.69 18.92
CA ASN A 19 7.39 7.32 18.48
C ASN A 19 6.03 7.21 17.79
N ILE A 20 5.02 7.96 18.25
CA ILE A 20 3.73 8.07 17.56
C ILE A 20 3.95 8.63 16.14
N GLU A 21 4.72 9.71 16.00
CA GLU A 21 5.03 10.31 14.70
C GLU A 21 5.81 9.34 13.79
N ARG A 22 6.76 8.58 14.35
CA ARG A 22 7.51 7.56 13.60
C ARG A 22 6.59 6.47 13.06
N VAL A 23 5.66 5.97 13.87
CA VAL A 23 4.67 4.96 13.45
C VAL A 23 3.75 5.54 12.38
N TRP A 24 3.21 6.74 12.61
CA TRP A 24 2.34 7.41 11.64
C TRP A 24 3.02 7.60 10.28
N LYS A 25 4.27 8.06 10.24
CA LYS A 25 5.04 8.19 9.00
C LYS A 25 5.24 6.83 8.29
N ALA A 26 5.46 5.76 9.05
CA ALA A 26 5.60 4.41 8.49
C ALA A 26 4.27 3.92 7.91
N GLU A 27 3.14 4.15 8.60
CA GLU A 27 1.80 3.80 8.13
C GLU A 27 1.44 4.56 6.84
N GLN A 28 1.71 5.87 6.79
CA GLN A 28 1.50 6.69 5.59
C GLN A 28 2.32 6.16 4.39
N LYS A 29 3.58 5.80 4.62
CA LYS A 29 4.44 5.22 3.57
C LYS A 29 3.89 3.88 3.09
N HIS A 30 3.50 3.01 4.02
CA HIS A 30 2.93 1.70 3.70
C HIS A 30 1.61 1.84 2.92
N GLU A 31 0.75 2.79 3.28
CA GLU A 31 -0.49 3.03 2.53
C GLU A 31 -0.20 3.51 1.11
N ALA A 32 0.78 4.40 0.92
CA ALA A 32 1.18 4.86 -0.41
C ALA A 32 1.74 3.71 -1.27
N GLU A 33 2.58 2.84 -0.69
CA GLU A 33 3.09 1.65 -1.37
C GLU A 33 1.97 0.69 -1.75
N ARG A 34 1.00 0.45 -0.85
CA ARG A 34 -0.15 -0.41 -1.13
C ARG A 34 -1.00 0.12 -2.29
N LYS A 35 -1.28 1.43 -2.33
CA LYS A 35 -2.04 2.06 -3.42
C LYS A 35 -1.33 1.91 -4.76
N LYS A 36 0.00 2.08 -4.78
CA LYS A 36 0.81 1.88 -6.00
C LYS A 36 0.77 0.43 -6.48
N ILE A 37 0.81 -0.54 -5.56
CA ILE A 37 0.72 -1.96 -5.92
C ILE A 37 -0.66 -2.28 -6.51
N GLU A 38 -1.73 -1.74 -5.93
CA GLU A 38 -3.10 -1.94 -6.41
C GLU A 38 -3.29 -1.37 -7.82
N GLU A 39 -2.75 -0.20 -8.10
CA GLU A 39 -2.76 0.41 -9.43
C GLU A 39 -2.04 -0.48 -10.46
N LEU A 40 -0.82 -0.96 -10.15
CA LEU A 40 -0.08 -1.86 -11.03
C LEU A 40 -0.80 -3.21 -11.24
N GLN A 41 -1.44 -3.76 -10.22
CA GLN A 41 -2.24 -4.98 -10.34
C GLN A 41 -3.44 -4.79 -11.27
N LYS A 42 -4.07 -3.61 -11.21
CA LYS A 42 -5.16 -3.25 -12.12
C LYS A 42 -4.67 -3.15 -13.56
N GLU A 43 -3.56 -2.46 -13.80
CA GLU A 43 -2.96 -2.35 -15.14
C GLU A 43 -2.65 -3.72 -15.74
N LEU A 44 -2.00 -4.62 -14.98
CA LEU A 44 -1.72 -5.98 -15.42
C LEU A 44 -2.98 -6.78 -15.75
N LYS A 45 -4.05 -6.59 -14.97
CA LYS A 45 -5.33 -7.26 -15.23
C LYS A 45 -5.98 -6.75 -16.51
N ASP A 46 -5.94 -5.43 -16.73
CA ASP A 46 -6.50 -4.81 -17.93
C ASP A 46 -5.73 -5.23 -19.18
N GLU A 47 -4.40 -5.29 -19.10
CA GLU A 47 -3.53 -5.82 -20.16
C GLU A 47 -3.86 -7.28 -20.48
N ARG A 48 -3.91 -8.14 -19.45
CA ARG A 48 -4.27 -9.56 -19.62
C ARG A 48 -5.65 -9.74 -20.24
N THR A 49 -6.64 -8.96 -19.83
CA THR A 49 -8.01 -9.05 -20.39
C THR A 49 -8.02 -8.65 -21.86
N ARG A 50 -7.22 -7.65 -22.27
CA ARG A 50 -7.06 -7.27 -23.68
C ARG A 50 -6.41 -8.38 -24.48
N GLU A 51 -5.31 -8.95 -23.98
CA GLU A 51 -4.63 -10.07 -24.64
C GLU A 51 -5.53 -11.30 -24.78
N GLU A 52 -6.34 -11.61 -23.76
CA GLU A 52 -7.30 -12.71 -23.80
C GLU A 52 -8.41 -12.45 -24.84
N MET A 53 -8.91 -11.21 -24.93
CA MET A 53 -9.88 -10.83 -25.97
C MET A 53 -9.29 -10.91 -27.39
N THR A 54 -8.05 -10.45 -27.60
CA THR A 54 -7.40 -10.52 -28.92
C THR A 54 -7.17 -11.97 -29.32
N LYS A 55 -6.63 -12.80 -28.42
CA LYS A 55 -6.44 -14.24 -28.66
C LYS A 55 -7.75 -14.93 -28.98
N TYR A 56 -8.81 -14.65 -28.22
CA TYR A 56 -10.13 -15.24 -28.49
C TYR A 56 -10.70 -14.81 -29.85
N ALA A 57 -10.51 -13.55 -30.25
CA ALA A 57 -10.95 -13.05 -31.56
C ALA A 57 -10.15 -13.65 -32.72
N GLU A 58 -8.84 -13.85 -32.55
CA GLU A 58 -7.97 -14.56 -33.49
C GLU A 58 -8.38 -16.04 -33.62
N GLU A 59 -8.57 -16.74 -32.50
CA GLU A 59 -9.01 -18.14 -32.45
C GLU A 59 -10.40 -18.35 -33.06
N SER A 60 -11.31 -17.40 -32.84
CA SER A 60 -12.66 -17.42 -33.41
C SER A 60 -12.69 -17.03 -34.89
N GLY A 61 -11.55 -16.67 -35.49
CA GLY A 61 -11.42 -16.25 -36.89
C GLY A 61 -12.06 -14.91 -37.22
N ALA A 62 -12.40 -14.11 -36.20
CA ALA A 62 -13.00 -12.78 -36.36
C ALA A 62 -11.96 -11.71 -36.73
N ILE A 63 -10.68 -11.97 -36.42
CA ILE A 63 -9.53 -11.11 -36.75
C ILE A 63 -8.44 -12.03 -37.32
N LYS A 64 -7.79 -11.61 -38.42
CA LYS A 64 -6.73 -12.34 -39.12
C LYS A 64 -5.42 -11.55 -39.07
#